data_AF-A0A510IWI2-F1
#
_entry.id   AF-A0A510IWI2-F1
#
_cell.length_a   1.000
_cell.length_b   1.000
_cell.length_c   1.000
_cell.angle_alpha   90.00
_cell.angle_beta   90.00
_cell.angle_gamma   90.00
#
_symmetry.space_group_name_H-M   'P 1'
#
loop_
_entity.id
_entity.type
_entity.pdbx_description
1 polymer ?
#
loop_
_entity_poly.entity_id
_entity_poly.type
_entity_poly.pdbx_seq_one_letter_code
_entity_poly.pdbx_strand_id
1 'polypeptide(L)'
;MLSKFPLGNAMNYCLKYWNGLCEFLSDGHLEIDNNLIEPEIKPFVMARKNFLFASSVNDARALCSALQFDSHCQDPQPCPYHIYRFPTLNFGVFWLGL
;
A
#
# COMPACT_ATOMS: atom_id res chain seq x y z
N MET A 1 5.92 -26.25 -14.15
CA MET A 1 4.64 -26.97 -14.41
C MET A 1 3.47 -26.47 -13.56
N LEU A 2 3.71 -25.97 -12.33
CA LEU A 2 2.65 -25.50 -11.41
C LEU A 2 1.98 -24.17 -11.82
N SER A 3 2.63 -23.33 -12.65
CA SER A 3 2.19 -21.98 -13.02
C SER A 3 0.95 -21.87 -13.92
N LYS A 4 0.37 -23.00 -14.35
CA LYS A 4 -0.85 -23.02 -15.18
C LYS A 4 -2.15 -22.97 -14.37
N PHE A 5 -2.08 -23.16 -13.05
CA PHE A 5 -3.24 -23.17 -12.16
C PHE A 5 -3.22 -21.95 -11.22
N PRO A 6 -4.39 -21.42 -10.83
CA PRO A 6 -4.47 -20.26 -9.91
C PRO A 6 -3.77 -20.55 -8.57
N LEU A 7 -3.82 -21.79 -8.10
CA LEU A 7 -3.11 -22.22 -6.90
C LEU A 7 -1.58 -22.12 -7.05
N GLY A 8 -1.04 -22.51 -8.21
CA GLY A 8 0.38 -22.41 -8.46
C GLY A 8 0.86 -20.96 -8.56
N ASN A 9 0.01 -20.05 -9.04
CA ASN A 9 0.30 -18.62 -9.02
C ASN A 9 0.32 -18.07 -7.59
N ALA A 10 -0.62 -18.48 -6.73
CA ALA A 10 -0.62 -18.12 -5.32
C ALA A 10 0.63 -18.65 -4.60
N MET A 11 1.01 -19.91 -4.82
CA MET A 11 2.23 -20.48 -4.26
C MET A 11 3.49 -19.75 -4.73
N ASN A 12 3.60 -19.44 -6.03
CA ASN A 12 4.72 -18.67 -6.55
C ASN A 12 4.77 -17.25 -5.95
N TYR A 13 3.61 -16.62 -5.71
CA TYR A 13 3.54 -15.33 -5.04
C TYR A 13 4.06 -15.43 -3.60
N CYS A 14 3.61 -16.42 -2.81
CA CYS A 14 4.11 -16.63 -1.45
C CYS A 14 5.63 -16.88 -1.43
N LEU A 15 6.13 -17.73 -2.35
CA LEU A 15 7.56 -18.03 -2.45
C LEU A 15 8.40 -16.79 -2.82
N LYS A 16 7.88 -15.91 -3.68
CA LYS A 16 8.55 -14.66 -4.06
C LYS A 16 8.81 -13.74 -2.86
N TYR A 17 7.89 -13.71 -1.89
CA TYR A 17 7.98 -12.84 -0.71
C TYR A 17 8.39 -13.58 0.56
N TRP A 18 8.78 -14.85 0.46
CA TRP A 18 9.10 -15.72 1.61
C TRP A 18 10.12 -15.11 2.57
N ASN A 19 11.16 -14.46 2.05
CA ASN A 19 12.17 -13.80 2.88
C ASN A 19 11.58 -12.66 3.74
N GLY A 20 10.65 -11.88 3.19
CA GLY A 20 9.96 -10.84 3.96
C GLY A 20 8.97 -11.42 4.95
N LEU A 21 8.33 -12.55 4.61
CA LEU A 21 7.52 -13.29 5.58
C LEU A 21 8.39 -13.87 6.70
N CYS A 22 9.65 -14.23 6.49
CA CYS A 22 10.47 -14.74 7.60
C CYS A 22 10.96 -13.63 8.56
N GLU A 23 10.89 -12.36 8.16
CA GLU A 23 11.42 -11.23 8.94
C GLU A 23 10.69 -11.01 10.27
N PHE A 24 9.41 -11.39 10.38
CA PHE A 24 8.67 -11.32 11.66
C PHE A 24 9.26 -12.26 12.73
N LEU A 25 9.99 -13.30 12.32
CA LEU A 25 10.66 -14.19 13.26
C LEU A 25 11.93 -13.55 13.83
N SER A 26 12.54 -12.64 13.08
CA SER A 26 13.73 -11.88 13.48
C SER A 26 13.37 -10.69 14.37
N ASP A 27 12.29 -10.00 14.03
CA ASP A 27 11.83 -8.77 14.70
C ASP A 27 10.41 -8.92 15.26
N GLY A 28 10.31 -8.99 16.58
CA GLY A 28 9.02 -9.11 17.30
C GLY A 28 8.19 -7.83 17.34
N HIS A 29 8.69 -6.71 16.78
CA HIS A 29 7.89 -5.51 16.58
C HIS A 29 7.00 -5.58 15.33
N LEU A 30 7.25 -6.53 14.42
CA LEU A 30 6.39 -6.77 13.28
C LEU A 30 5.23 -7.68 13.66
N GLU A 31 4.01 -7.19 13.48
CA GLU A 31 2.81 -8.02 13.55
C GLU A 31 2.72 -8.92 12.31
N ILE A 32 2.31 -10.18 12.50
CA ILE A 32 2.17 -11.17 11.41
C ILE A 32 0.94 -10.86 10.55
N ASP A 33 -0.08 -10.26 11.15
CA ASP A 33 -1.34 -9.95 10.53
C ASP A 33 -1.39 -8.52 9.96
N ASN A 34 -2.18 -8.36 8.91
CA ASN A 34 -2.35 -7.09 8.22
C ASN A 34 -3.42 -6.19 8.87
N ASN A 35 -3.90 -6.53 10.07
CA ASN A 35 -5.10 -5.96 10.66
C ASN A 35 -4.98 -4.46 10.96
N LEU A 36 -3.76 -3.96 11.21
CA LEU A 36 -3.49 -2.52 11.36
C LEU A 36 -3.38 -1.79 10.01
N ILE A 37 -2.82 -2.46 9.00
CA ILE A 37 -2.55 -1.86 7.68
C ILE A 37 -3.81 -1.80 6.81
N GLU A 38 -4.72 -2.79 6.92
CA GLU A 38 -5.99 -2.80 6.18
C GLU A 38 -6.85 -1.55 6.38
N PRO A 39 -7.13 -1.09 7.63
CA PRO A 39 -7.89 0.12 7.86
C PRO A 39 -7.15 1.37 7.38
N GLU A 40 -5.82 1.41 7.49
CA GLU A 40 -5.02 2.55 7.02
C GLU A 40 -4.99 2.70 5.50
N ILE A 41 -4.92 1.60 4.74
CA ILE A 41 -4.86 1.67 3.27
C ILE A 41 -6.24 1.93 2.65
N LYS A 42 -7.31 1.58 3.37
CA LYS A 42 -8.71 1.73 2.93
C LYS A 42 -9.08 3.16 2.48
N PRO A 43 -8.78 4.25 3.21
CA PRO A 43 -9.06 5.61 2.75
C PRO A 43 -8.36 5.95 1.43
N PHE A 44 -7.14 5.47 1.21
CA PHE A 44 -6.42 5.69 -0.06
C PHE A 44 -7.07 4.96 -1.23
N VAL A 45 -7.49 3.71 -1.04
CA VAL A 45 -8.20 2.94 -2.08
C VAL A 45 -9.52 3.60 -2.43
N MET A 46 -10.24 4.15 -1.45
CA MET A 46 -11.47 4.91 -1.67
C MET A 46 -11.21 6.24 -2.38
N ALA A 47 -10.17 6.98 -1.99
CA ALA A 47 -9.82 8.24 -2.65
C ALA A 47 -9.32 8.04 -4.09
N ARG A 48 -8.67 6.92 -4.43
CA ARG A 48 -8.32 6.59 -5.81
C ARG A 48 -9.53 6.55 -6.75
N LYS A 49 -10.71 6.14 -6.25
CA LYS A 49 -11.95 6.21 -7.03
C LYS A 49 -12.41 7.66 -7.23
N ASN A 50 -12.17 8.53 -6.26
CA ASN A 50 -12.49 9.96 -6.36
C ASN A 50 -11.48 10.74 -7.24
N PHE A 51 -10.25 10.26 -7.41
CA PHE A 51 -9.24 10.91 -8.26
C PHE A 51 -9.61 10.90 -9.75
N LEU A 52 -10.50 10.00 -10.19
CA LEU A 52 -11.06 10.04 -11.54
C LEU A 52 -11.80 11.37 -11.83
N PHE A 53 -12.27 12.06 -10.78
CA PHE A 53 -12.93 13.37 -10.88
C PHE A 53 -12.02 14.54 -10.52
N ALA A 54 -10.74 14.29 -10.19
CA ALA A 54 -9.78 15.35 -9.97
C ALA A 54 -9.44 16.01 -11.32
N SER A 55 -9.67 17.32 -11.42
CA SER A 55 -9.43 18.08 -12.67
C SER A 55 -7.95 18.29 -12.95
N SER A 56 -7.07 18.14 -11.94
CA SER A 56 -5.62 18.28 -12.10
C SER A 56 -4.83 17.31 -11.22
N VAL A 57 -3.57 17.08 -11.60
CA VAL A 57 -2.60 16.29 -10.80
C VAL A 57 -2.36 16.93 -9.43
N ASN A 58 -2.46 18.25 -9.34
CA ASN A 58 -2.30 18.98 -8.09
C ASN A 58 -3.47 18.70 -7.13
N ASP A 59 -4.70 18.60 -7.64
CA ASP A 59 -5.86 18.26 -6.81
C ASP A 59 -5.77 16.82 -6.27
N ALA A 60 -5.36 15.87 -7.11
CA ALA A 60 -5.13 14.50 -6.67
C ALA A 60 -4.02 14.42 -5.60
N ARG A 61 -2.96 15.22 -5.74
CA ARG A 61 -1.87 15.31 -4.74
C ARG A 61 -2.35 15.93 -3.44
N ALA A 62 -3.17 16.97 -3.49
CA ALA A 62 -3.75 17.63 -2.33
C ALA A 62 -4.65 16.67 -1.52
N LEU A 63 -5.46 15.87 -2.22
CA LEU A 63 -6.30 14.84 -1.59
C LEU A 63 -5.44 13.74 -0.93
N CYS A 64 -4.39 13.26 -1.59
CA CYS A 64 -3.44 12.31 -0.98
C CYS A 64 -2.78 12.89 0.29
N SER A 65 -2.37 14.16 0.26
CA SER A 65 -1.74 14.79 1.42
C SER A 65 -2.70 15.00 2.59
N ALA A 66 -3.98 15.28 2.31
CA ALA A 66 -5.00 15.42 3.34
C ALA A 66 -5.28 14.07 4.04
N LEU A 67 -5.42 12.99 3.27
CA LEU A 67 -5.61 11.65 3.84
C LEU A 67 -4.44 11.21 4.72
N GLN A 68 -3.21 11.48 4.29
CA GLN A 68 -2.03 11.16 5.09
C GLN A 68 -2.01 11.93 6.43
N PHE A 69 -2.47 13.18 6.42
CA PHE A 69 -2.56 14.00 7.61
C PHE A 69 -3.65 13.48 8.56
N ASP A 70 -4.82 13.13 8.03
CA ASP A 70 -5.91 12.55 8.81
C ASP A 70 -5.49 11.23 9.48
N SER A 71 -4.80 10.34 8.74
CA SER A 71 -4.21 9.11 9.29
C SER A 71 -3.27 9.39 10.46
N HIS A 72 -2.42 10.42 10.35
CA HIS A 72 -1.49 10.83 11.41
C HIS A 72 -2.20 11.42 12.64
N CYS A 73 -3.36 12.07 12.46
CA CYS A 73 -4.16 12.58 13.58
C CYS A 73 -4.85 11.46 14.36
N GLN A 74 -5.22 10.37 13.67
CA GLN A 74 -5.84 9.20 14.28
C GLN A 74 -4.84 8.44 15.17
N ASP A 75 -3.62 8.24 14.67
CA ASP A 75 -2.54 7.54 15.35
C ASP A 75 -1.26 8.40 15.33
N PRO A 76 -0.96 9.13 16.43
CA PRO A 76 0.19 10.03 16.49
C PRO A 76 1.54 9.30 16.66
N GLN A 77 1.52 7.99 16.86
CA GLN A 77 2.73 7.17 16.91
C GLN A 77 3.21 6.86 15.49
N PRO A 78 4.50 6.99 15.18
CA PRO A 78 5.02 6.55 13.90
C PRO A 78 4.83 5.04 13.79
N CYS A 79 3.90 4.62 12.93
CA CYS A 79 3.69 3.22 12.67
C CYS A 79 5.00 2.57 12.20
N PRO A 80 5.39 1.40 12.76
CA PRO A 80 6.70 0.81 12.52
C PRO A 80 6.93 0.41 11.05
N TYR A 81 5.84 0.24 10.28
CA TYR A 81 5.86 0.05 8.83
C TYR A 81 6.09 1.36 8.06
N HIS A 82 7.27 1.97 8.25
CA HIS A 82 7.71 3.17 7.52
C HIS A 82 7.71 3.01 5.98
N ILE A 83 7.53 1.79 5.47
CA ILE A 83 7.48 1.41 4.06
C ILE A 83 6.25 1.99 3.32
N TYR A 84 5.18 2.34 4.04
CA TYR A 84 3.96 2.93 3.43
C TYR A 84 3.91 4.46 3.52
N ARG A 85 5.01 5.13 3.91
CA ARG A 85 5.10 6.58 3.74
C ARG A 85 5.15 6.87 2.24
N PHE A 86 4.00 7.06 1.60
CA PHE A 86 3.86 7.32 0.16
C PHE A 86 4.37 8.73 -0.17
N PRO A 87 5.66 8.94 -0.47
CA PRO A 87 6.18 10.26 -0.73
C PRO A 87 5.99 10.46 -2.22
N THR A 88 4.85 11.01 -2.61
CA THR A 88 4.53 11.34 -3.99
C THR A 88 4.58 10.12 -4.92
N LEU A 89 3.44 9.43 -5.07
CA LEU A 89 3.18 8.66 -6.29
C LEU A 89 3.48 9.59 -7.48
N ASN A 90 4.57 9.30 -8.18
CA ASN A 90 4.93 9.99 -9.40
C ASN A 90 3.92 9.51 -10.45
N PHE A 91 2.77 10.20 -10.53
CA PHE A 91 1.64 9.90 -11.41
C PHE A 91 2.03 9.89 -12.91
N GLY A 92 3.29 10.21 -13.25
CA GLY A 92 3.80 10.30 -14.62
C GLY A 92 4.21 8.99 -15.32
N VAL A 93 4.10 7.82 -14.69
CA VAL A 93 4.53 6.53 -15.32
C VAL A 93 3.40 5.52 -15.55
N PHE A 94 2.13 5.90 -15.39
CA PHE A 94 0.99 5.01 -15.66
C PHE A 94 0.24 5.32 -16.98
N TRP A 95 0.70 6.31 -17.75
CA TRP A 95 0.04 6.81 -18.99
C TRP A 95 0.81 6.55 -20.29
N LEU A 96 1.84 5.70 -20.30
CA LEU A 96 2.47 5.22 -21.54
C LEU A 96 2.56 3.70 -21.50
N GLY A 97 1.50 3.07 -22.00
CA GLY A 97 1.34 1.61 -22.06
C GLY A 97 0.07 1.20 -22.81
N LEU A 98 -0.21 1.91 -23.91
CA LEU A 98 -0.88 1.37 -25.09
C LEU A 98 0.19 1.22 -26.17
#